data_AF-A0A7K9NI12-F1
#
_entry.id   AF-A0A7K9NI12-F1
#
_cell.length_a   1.000
_cell.length_b   1.000
_cell.length_c   1.000
_cell.angle_alpha   90.00
_cell.angle_beta   90.00
_cell.angle_gamma   90.00
#
_symmetry.space_group_name_H-M   'P 1'
#
loop_
_entity.id
_entity.type
_entity.pdbx_description
1 polymer ?
#
loop_
_entity_poly.entity_id
_entity_poly.type
_entity_poly.pdbx_seq_one_letter_code
_entity_poly.pdbx_strand_id
1 'polypeptide(L)'
;GLSPAHGSLLQLHQMISEATGKNALLHYGFYGCYCGLGGKGQPKDATDRCCQLHDTCYQNLLNYSCNAKTRLYRYSWHRGRLFCRRGSRCAYLSCECDRSLALCLRRNVRSYWELYQFYPNQLCR
;
A
#
# COMPACT_ATOMS: atom_id res chain seq x y z
N GLY A 1 -24.40 5.02 -13.90
CA GLY A 1 -23.21 5.90 -13.84
C GLY A 1 -22.53 5.67 -12.52
N LEU A 2 -21.32 5.09 -12.53
CA LEU A 2 -20.57 4.77 -11.31
C LEU A 2 -19.47 5.82 -11.09
N SER A 3 -19.50 6.36 -9.87
CA SER A 3 -18.76 7.51 -9.34
C SER A 3 -17.23 7.50 -9.57
N PRO A 4 -16.58 8.67 -9.75
CA PRO A 4 -15.14 8.76 -9.97
C PRO A 4 -14.37 8.62 -8.63
N ALA A 5 -14.20 7.40 -8.16
CA ALA A 5 -13.28 7.07 -7.05
C ALA A 5 -12.38 5.84 -7.32
N HIS A 6 -12.38 5.32 -8.55
CA HIS A 6 -11.79 4.00 -8.88
C HIS A 6 -10.33 4.06 -9.38
N GLY A 7 -9.50 4.98 -8.88
CA GLY A 7 -8.11 5.20 -9.34
C GLY A 7 -7.07 5.30 -8.22
N SER A 8 -5.83 4.89 -8.53
CA SER A 8 -4.66 4.63 -7.66
C SER A 8 -4.85 3.58 -6.56
N LEU A 9 -5.85 3.69 -5.68
CA LEU A 9 -6.06 2.73 -4.59
C LEU A 9 -6.50 1.37 -5.12
N LEU A 10 -7.31 1.36 -6.19
CA LEU A 10 -7.63 0.15 -6.92
C LEU A 10 -6.37 -0.50 -7.53
N GLN A 11 -5.45 0.31 -8.06
CA GLN A 11 -4.19 -0.18 -8.61
C GLN A 11 -3.27 -0.72 -7.52
N LEU A 12 -3.23 -0.07 -6.35
CA LEU A 12 -2.54 -0.57 -5.16
C LEU A 12 -3.12 -1.91 -4.71
N HIS A 13 -4.44 -2.04 -4.60
CA HIS A 13 -5.08 -3.29 -4.20
C HIS A 13 -4.81 -4.43 -5.19
N GLN A 14 -4.86 -4.16 -6.49
CA GLN A 14 -4.46 -5.12 -7.52
C GLN A 14 -3.00 -5.54 -7.34
N MET A 15 -2.11 -4.56 -7.17
CA MET A 15 -0.68 -4.79 -7.02
C MET A 15 -0.34 -5.64 -5.79
N ILE A 16 -0.94 -5.34 -4.63
CA ILE A 16 -0.78 -6.12 -3.40
C ILE A 16 -1.33 -7.53 -3.60
N SER A 17 -2.50 -7.66 -4.23
CA SER A 17 -3.13 -8.97 -4.43
C SER A 17 -2.27 -9.87 -5.32
N GLU A 18 -1.75 -9.33 -6.42
CA GLU A 18 -0.83 -10.02 -7.31
C GLU A 18 0.50 -10.38 -6.61
N ALA A 19 1.02 -9.48 -5.77
CA ALA A 19 2.30 -9.69 -5.10
C ALA A 19 2.24 -10.71 -3.95
N THR A 20 1.13 -10.75 -3.22
CA THR A 20 0.98 -11.52 -1.98
C THR A 20 0.14 -12.78 -2.14
N GLY A 21 -0.67 -12.86 -3.20
CA GLY A 21 -1.67 -13.92 -3.39
C GLY A 21 -2.87 -13.82 -2.44
N LYS A 22 -3.02 -12.71 -1.71
CA LYS A 22 -4.11 -12.47 -0.74
C LYS A 22 -5.05 -11.39 -1.24
N ASN A 23 -6.30 -11.40 -0.82
CA ASN A 23 -7.20 -10.28 -1.07
C ASN A 23 -6.70 -9.03 -0.31
N ALA A 24 -6.25 -8.01 -1.04
CA ALA A 24 -5.61 -6.85 -0.44
C ALA A 24 -6.49 -6.10 0.56
N LEU A 25 -7.76 -5.89 0.21
CA LEU A 25 -8.69 -5.16 1.07
C LEU A 25 -8.96 -5.90 2.37
N LEU A 26 -9.23 -7.20 2.30
CA LEU A 26 -9.54 -8.01 3.47
C LEU A 26 -8.34 -8.21 4.40
N HIS A 27 -7.16 -8.48 3.84
CA HIS A 27 -5.98 -8.85 4.64
C HIS A 27 -5.13 -7.67 5.07
N TYR A 28 -5.09 -6.58 4.29
CA TYR A 28 -4.19 -5.46 4.54
C TYR A 28 -4.92 -4.13 4.71
N GLY A 29 -6.21 -4.01 4.38
CA GLY A 29 -6.93 -2.72 4.46
C GLY A 29 -7.10 -2.17 5.88
N PHE A 30 -6.98 -3.04 6.90
CA PHE A 30 -7.16 -2.71 8.32
C PHE A 30 -6.20 -3.53 9.19
N TYR A 31 -4.98 -3.73 8.71
CA TYR A 31 -4.00 -4.57 9.41
C TYR A 31 -3.12 -3.74 10.35
N GLY A 32 -2.99 -4.18 11.60
CA GLY A 32 -2.15 -3.52 12.59
C GLY A 32 -2.58 -2.08 12.84
N CYS A 33 -1.60 -1.18 12.92
CA CYS A 33 -1.81 0.22 13.28
C CYS A 33 -1.65 1.21 12.12
N TYR A 34 -1.05 0.78 11.02
CA TYR A 34 -0.70 1.63 9.89
C TYR A 34 -1.37 1.18 8.58
N CYS A 35 -1.66 -0.11 8.39
CA CYS A 35 -2.30 -0.51 7.14
C CYS A 35 -3.77 -0.08 7.13
N GLY A 36 -4.10 0.94 6.33
CA GLY A 36 -5.46 1.48 6.18
C GLY A 36 -5.49 3.00 6.29
N LEU A 37 -6.54 3.54 6.92
CA LEU A 37 -6.65 4.96 7.21
C LEU A 37 -6.11 5.26 8.62
N GLY A 38 -5.10 6.12 8.71
CA GLY A 38 -4.54 6.59 9.98
C GLY A 38 -3.05 6.32 10.09
N GLY A 39 -2.63 5.74 11.23
CA GLY A 39 -1.22 5.50 11.55
C GLY A 39 -0.78 6.23 12.82
N LYS A 40 -0.58 5.49 13.91
CA LYS A 40 0.04 6.01 15.15
C LYS A 40 0.68 4.90 15.97
N GLY A 41 1.59 5.28 16.87
CA GLY A 41 2.23 4.36 17.78
C GLY A 41 3.26 3.46 17.11
N GLN A 42 3.54 2.31 17.72
CA GLN A 42 4.49 1.34 17.16
C GLN A 42 3.81 0.36 16.20
N PRO A 43 4.43 0.05 15.04
CA PRO A 43 3.92 -0.99 14.15
C PRO A 43 3.94 -2.35 14.86
N LYS A 44 2.89 -3.15 14.66
CA LYS A 44 2.70 -4.43 15.36
C LYS A 44 3.67 -5.51 14.91
N ASP A 45 4.06 -5.49 13.65
CA ASP A 45 5.02 -6.42 13.07
C ASP A 45 5.65 -5.85 11.79
N ALA A 46 6.39 -6.69 11.06
CA ALA A 46 7.03 -6.31 9.81
C ALA A 46 6.03 -5.97 8.69
N THR A 47 4.83 -6.57 8.69
CA THR A 47 3.75 -6.25 7.73
C THR A 47 3.24 -4.83 7.99
N ASP A 48 2.95 -4.51 9.24
CA ASP A 48 2.48 -3.19 9.66
C ASP A 48 3.55 -2.10 9.44
N ARG A 49 4.83 -2.45 9.65
CA ARG A 49 5.97 -1.56 9.31
C ARG A 49 6.03 -1.24 7.81
N CYS A 50 5.64 -2.16 6.92
CA CYS A 50 5.56 -1.85 5.49
C CYS A 50 4.56 -0.72 5.21
N CYS A 51 3.41 -0.73 5.90
CA CYS A 51 2.37 0.27 5.75
C CYS A 51 2.80 1.62 6.34
N GLN A 52 3.48 1.64 7.48
CA GLN A 52 4.05 2.87 8.04
C GLN A 52 5.03 3.57 7.07
N LEU A 53 5.86 2.78 6.37
CA LEU A 53 6.78 3.30 5.35
C LEU A 53 6.02 3.81 4.11
N HIS A 54 4.92 3.15 3.75
CA HIS A 54 4.05 3.58 2.66
C HIS A 54 3.34 4.91 2.97
N ASP A 55 2.80 5.07 4.18
CA ASP A 55 2.20 6.33 4.64
C ASP A 55 3.22 7.46 4.60
N THR A 56 4.45 7.21 5.05
CA THR A 56 5.56 8.16 4.98
C THR A 56 5.87 8.54 3.52
N CYS A 57 5.86 7.56 2.61
CA CYS A 57 6.05 7.79 1.18
C CYS A 57 4.95 8.70 0.61
N TYR A 58 3.68 8.39 0.92
CA TYR A 58 2.52 9.18 0.50
C TYR A 58 2.55 10.60 1.06
N GLN A 59 2.91 10.77 2.32
CA GLN A 59 3.05 12.10 2.95
C GLN A 59 4.14 12.94 2.27
N ASN A 60 5.28 12.33 1.95
CA ASN A 60 6.34 13.00 1.20
C ASN A 60 5.87 13.43 -0.19
N LEU A 61 5.06 12.62 -0.88
CA LEU A 61 4.49 13.00 -2.18
C LEU A 61 3.49 14.14 -2.08
N LEU A 62 2.70 14.21 -1.01
CA LEU A 62 1.80 15.34 -0.77
C LEU A 62 2.58 16.66 -0.64
N ASN A 63 3.77 16.66 -0.02
CA ASN A 63 4.64 17.84 0.06
C ASN A 63 5.12 18.34 -1.32
N TYR A 64 5.12 17.46 -2.33
CA TYR A 64 5.39 17.82 -3.74
C TYR A 64 4.12 18.03 -4.57
N SER A 65 2.97 18.25 -3.92
CA SER A 65 1.66 18.40 -4.56
C SER A 65 1.22 17.19 -5.39
N CYS A 66 1.75 16.00 -5.07
CA CYS A 66 1.35 14.74 -5.69
C CYS A 66 0.38 13.98 -4.76
N ASN A 67 -0.92 14.00 -5.06
CA ASN A 67 -1.88 13.17 -4.33
C ASN A 67 -1.83 11.73 -4.84
N ALA A 68 -1.02 10.90 -4.18
CA ALA A 68 -0.82 9.51 -4.58
C ALA A 68 -2.11 8.68 -4.51
N LYS A 69 -3.03 8.98 -3.56
CA LYS A 69 -4.30 8.27 -3.35
C LYS A 69 -5.30 8.39 -4.51
N THR A 70 -5.11 9.34 -5.41
CA THR A 70 -5.96 9.50 -6.61
C THR A 70 -5.18 9.43 -7.91
N ARG A 71 -3.85 9.36 -7.85
CA ARG A 71 -3.00 9.43 -9.04
C ARG A 71 -2.92 8.08 -9.76
N LEU A 72 -3.54 8.01 -10.93
CA LEU A 72 -3.36 6.86 -11.83
C LEU A 72 -1.92 6.76 -12.34
N TYR A 73 -1.43 5.53 -12.44
CA TYR A 73 -0.10 5.21 -12.96
C TYR A 73 -0.11 3.94 -13.82
N ARG A 74 1.04 3.61 -14.41
CA ARG A 74 1.22 2.39 -15.21
C ARG A 74 2.30 1.53 -14.58
N TYR A 75 2.04 0.25 -14.43
CA TYR A 75 3.00 -0.74 -13.96
C TYR A 75 2.90 -2.01 -14.80
N SER A 76 3.84 -2.92 -14.63
CA SER A 76 3.82 -4.22 -15.29
C SER A 76 4.57 -5.26 -14.48
N TRP A 77 4.15 -6.50 -14.64
CA TRP A 77 4.88 -7.67 -14.18
C TRP A 77 5.63 -8.34 -15.32
N HIS A 78 6.90 -8.68 -15.09
CA HIS A 78 7.67 -9.48 -16.03
C HIS A 78 8.62 -10.40 -15.25
N ARG A 79 8.50 -11.72 -15.48
CA ARG A 79 9.32 -12.76 -14.83
C ARG A 79 9.39 -12.60 -13.30
N GLY A 80 8.23 -12.43 -12.64
CA GLY A 80 8.13 -12.29 -11.17
C GLY A 80 8.63 -10.96 -10.59
N ARG A 81 9.00 -10.00 -11.45
CA ARG A 81 9.47 -8.66 -11.07
C ARG A 81 8.42 -7.62 -11.43
N LEU A 82 8.16 -6.72 -10.48
CA LEU A 82 7.27 -5.59 -10.66
C LEU A 82 8.05 -4.35 -11.10
N PHE A 83 7.56 -3.66 -12.13
CA PHE A 83 8.15 -2.44 -12.67
C PHE A 83 7.12 -1.32 -12.80
N CYS A 84 7.46 -0.13 -12.31
CA CYS A 84 6.73 1.09 -12.61
C CYS A 84 7.16 1.64 -13.98
N ARG A 85 6.19 2.00 -14.80
CA ARG A 85 6.43 2.55 -16.14
C ARG A 85 6.55 4.07 -16.07
N ARG A 86 7.36 4.62 -16.98
CA ARG A 86 7.52 6.08 -17.10
C ARG A 86 6.17 6.76 -17.36
N GLY A 87 5.98 7.89 -16.72
CA GLY A 87 4.81 8.75 -16.79
C GLY A 87 5.16 10.13 -16.21
N SER A 88 4.15 10.89 -15.77
CA SER A 88 4.43 12.11 -15.01
C SER A 88 5.21 11.78 -13.73
N ARG A 89 5.94 12.76 -13.20
CA ARG A 89 6.67 12.62 -11.92
C ARG A 89 5.79 12.04 -10.82
N CYS A 90 4.60 12.60 -10.60
CA CYS A 90 3.67 12.08 -9.61
C CYS A 90 3.23 10.64 -9.91
N ALA A 91 2.88 10.31 -11.15
CA ALA A 91 2.45 8.95 -11.49
C ALA A 91 3.56 7.92 -11.24
N TYR A 92 4.80 8.23 -11.63
CA TYR A 92 5.93 7.34 -11.43
C TYR A 92 6.24 7.14 -9.93
N LEU A 93 6.27 8.23 -9.16
CA LEU A 93 6.57 8.16 -7.73
C LEU A 93 5.46 7.50 -6.91
N SER A 94 4.18 7.75 -7.24
CA SER A 94 3.05 7.03 -6.61
C SER A 94 3.15 5.53 -6.86
N CYS A 95 3.46 5.13 -8.09
CA CYS A 95 3.71 3.73 -8.40
C CYS A 95 4.87 3.14 -7.58
N GLU A 96 5.99 3.86 -7.40
CA GLU A 96 7.13 3.35 -6.65
C GLU A 96 6.82 3.21 -5.14
N CYS A 97 5.99 4.08 -4.55
CA CYS A 97 5.49 3.89 -3.19
C CYS A 97 4.68 2.58 -3.10
N ASP A 98 3.72 2.38 -4.01
CA ASP A 98 2.85 1.20 -4.02
C ASP A 98 3.60 -0.09 -4.30
N ARG A 99 4.55 -0.04 -5.25
CA ARG A 99 5.48 -1.13 -5.56
C ARG A 99 6.30 -1.52 -4.33
N SER A 100 6.83 -0.55 -3.61
CA SER A 100 7.63 -0.78 -2.41
C SER A 100 6.79 -1.45 -1.33
N LEU A 101 5.55 -0.99 -1.12
CA LEU A 101 4.59 -1.62 -0.20
C LEU A 101 4.31 -3.08 -0.62
N ALA A 102 3.88 -3.31 -1.86
CA ALA A 102 3.52 -4.65 -2.35
C ALA A 102 4.69 -5.64 -2.23
N LEU A 103 5.91 -5.22 -2.55
CA LEU A 103 7.10 -6.07 -2.40
C LEU A 103 7.50 -6.30 -0.94
N CYS A 104 7.30 -5.30 -0.07
CA CYS A 104 7.52 -5.44 1.37
C CYS A 104 6.53 -6.44 1.98
N LEU A 105 5.23 -6.31 1.67
CA LEU A 105 4.20 -7.25 2.10
C LEU A 105 4.49 -8.66 1.60
N ARG A 106 4.87 -8.82 0.32
CA ARG A 106 5.26 -10.12 -0.27
C ARG A 106 6.36 -10.83 0.52
N ARG A 107 7.36 -10.09 1.00
CA ARG A 107 8.47 -10.64 1.81
C ARG A 107 8.01 -11.10 3.19
N ASN A 108 6.98 -10.46 3.75
CA ASN A 108 6.48 -10.72 5.09
C ASN A 108 5.23 -11.61 5.13
N VAL A 109 4.78 -12.18 3.99
CA VAL A 109 3.61 -13.08 3.93
C VAL A 109 3.73 -14.25 4.92
N ARG A 110 4.94 -14.77 5.15
CA ARG A 110 5.18 -15.90 6.06
C ARG A 110 5.12 -15.53 7.54
N SER A 111 5.34 -14.27 7.89
CA SER A 111 5.27 -13.74 9.25
C SER A 111 3.99 -12.93 9.48
N TYR A 112 3.03 -13.00 8.56
CA TYR A 112 1.72 -12.38 8.72
C TYR A 112 0.98 -13.03 9.89
N TRP A 113 0.39 -12.20 10.75
CA TRP A 113 -0.33 -12.67 11.92
C TRP A 113 -1.81 -12.27 11.85
N GLU A 114 -2.70 -13.27 11.76
CA GLU A 114 -4.14 -13.05 11.60
C GLU A 114 -4.77 -12.25 12.74
N LEU A 115 -4.18 -12.27 13.95
CA LEU A 115 -4.65 -11.47 15.09
C LEU A 115 -4.57 -9.95 14.86
N TYR A 116 -3.77 -9.50 13.90
CA TYR A 116 -3.65 -8.09 13.55
C TYR A 116 -4.52 -7.70 12.36
N GLN A 117 -5.26 -8.64 11.78
CA GLN A 117 -6.27 -8.32 10.78
C GLN A 117 -7.47 -7.65 11.46
N PHE A 118 -7.94 -6.52 10.93
CA PHE A 118 -8.99 -5.69 11.53
C PHE A 118 -8.62 -5.19 12.95
N TYR A 119 -7.34 -4.89 13.18
CA TYR A 119 -6.87 -4.49 14.50
C TYR A 119 -7.44 -3.10 14.89
N PRO A 120 -7.97 -2.92 16.11
CA PRO A 120 -8.57 -1.65 16.51
C PRO A 120 -7.52 -0.54 16.69
N ASN A 121 -7.61 0.53 15.89
CA ASN A 121 -6.71 1.69 15.94
C ASN A 121 -6.65 2.38 17.32
N GLN A 122 -7.64 2.19 18.19
CA GLN A 122 -7.62 2.70 19.57
C GLN A 122 -6.54 2.03 20.44
N LEU A 123 -6.13 0.81 20.09
CA LEU A 123 -5.11 0.02 20.79
C LEU A 123 -3.68 0.31 20.29
N CYS A 124 -3.54 1.19 19.30
CA CYS A 124 -2.25 1.65 18.79
C CYS A 124 -1.67 2.72 19.71
N ARG A 125 -0.48 2.45 20.24
CA ARG A 125 0.26 3.26 21.22
C ARG A 125 1.72 3.36 20.82
#